data_AF-A0A3S1RN62-F1
#
_entry.id   AF-A0A3S1RN62-F1
#
_cell.length_a   1.000
_cell.length_b   1.000
_cell.length_c   1.000
_cell.angle_alpha   90.00
_cell.angle_beta   90.00
_cell.angle_gamma   90.00
#
_symmetry.space_group_name_H-M   'P 1'
#
loop_
_entity.id
_entity.type
_entity.pdbx_description
1 polymer ?
#
loop_
_entity_poly.entity_id
_entity_poly.type
_entity_poly.pdbx_seq_one_letter_code
_entity_poly.pdbx_strand_id
1 'polypeptide(L)'
;MQISLRLDGDCVRAFHVTLLERLAALEDVELSVDVRPAGGGIPRSAAALFQLETAIHGLSHDGLAKRVPLSALAPYRQSPASPDLVIDLCGDVRLESTRIWRVTYDGASGEAALLALILAGRTPLARIEENGVAIAAGRLGTEYGGIALASFQDMLARTASLIIAAMSGAAKSVPDLPEPAQVGGPPPMPSAGKLGVRAGKALARRIIQKIYHLCYNAPHWKVGWRQTGSRDLFELRAHPASGWQELPDDGSRFYADPFPILYQGQLTLFVEDYIHRLGKAIISAVPFGPAGPLGRPEPVLELPYHLSYPFVFERDGEVWMVPESCANGTVDLYRATAFPGGWVKEATLLSGVVASDATLVEHGGAWWLFATVRDGGGAFSDALHLWSAPDFRGPWTPHPKNPVLIDIASARPAGRMVRRGNDLLRPVQDCRRSYGAALGIARISHLDLIGMEQVVETILNPGALWSGRKLHTLNEAGGFEFIDGSAIAPRWKQRARD
;
A
#
# COMPACT_ATOMS: atom_id res chain seq x y z
N MET A 1 -10.17 -2.37 30.80
CA MET A 1 -8.92 -1.58 30.81
C MET A 1 -9.25 -0.13 30.60
N GLN A 2 -8.84 0.73 31.53
CA GLN A 2 -9.03 2.18 31.47
C GLN A 2 -7.88 2.84 30.72
N ILE A 3 -8.18 3.48 29.60
CA ILE A 3 -7.19 4.14 28.75
C ILE A 3 -7.45 5.64 28.73
N SER A 4 -6.40 6.43 28.96
CA SER A 4 -6.44 7.87 28.73
C SER A 4 -5.65 8.26 27.48
N LEU A 5 -6.29 8.96 26.55
CA LEU A 5 -5.62 9.52 25.37
C LEU A 5 -5.15 10.95 25.67
N ARG A 6 -3.84 11.16 25.68
CA ARG A 6 -3.23 12.50 25.79
C ARG A 6 -3.09 13.13 24.41
N LEU A 7 -3.69 14.31 24.22
CA LEU A 7 -3.65 15.08 22.97
C LEU A 7 -3.57 16.60 23.21
N ASP A 8 -3.15 17.34 22.19
CA ASP A 8 -3.04 18.81 22.27
C ASP A 8 -4.41 19.49 22.22
N GLY A 9 -4.82 20.10 23.34
CA GLY A 9 -6.08 20.83 23.46
C GLY A 9 -6.22 22.04 22.52
N ASP A 10 -5.10 22.64 22.10
CA ASP A 10 -5.12 23.80 21.18
C ASP A 10 -5.34 23.38 19.72
N CYS A 11 -5.22 22.08 19.41
CA CYS A 11 -5.24 21.55 18.06
C CYS A 11 -5.98 20.21 17.98
N VAL A 12 -7.25 20.17 18.36
CA VAL A 12 -8.08 18.97 18.17
C VAL A 12 -8.50 18.82 16.71
N ARG A 13 -8.36 17.59 16.18
CA ARG A 13 -8.69 17.23 14.80
C ARG A 13 -9.65 16.04 14.73
N ALA A 14 -10.25 15.86 13.56
CA ALA A 14 -11.06 14.69 13.23
C ALA A 14 -10.30 13.38 13.45
N PHE A 15 -8.97 13.37 13.23
CA PHE A 15 -8.08 12.27 13.61
C PHE A 15 -8.27 11.80 15.06
N HIS A 16 -8.25 12.72 16.03
CA HIS A 16 -8.38 12.36 17.45
C HIS A 16 -9.74 11.72 17.75
N VAL A 17 -10.81 12.27 17.15
CA VAL A 17 -12.17 11.73 17.31
C VAL A 17 -12.25 10.33 16.71
N THR A 18 -11.73 10.14 15.50
CA THR A 18 -11.71 8.83 14.82
C THR A 18 -10.91 7.81 15.62
N LEU A 19 -9.77 8.20 16.20
CA LEU A 19 -8.97 7.31 17.04
C LEU A 19 -9.72 6.90 18.31
N LEU A 20 -10.39 7.85 18.98
CA LEU A 20 -11.22 7.56 20.16
C LEU A 20 -12.37 6.62 19.82
N GLU A 21 -13.08 6.85 18.71
CA GLU A 21 -14.15 5.96 18.25
C GLU A 21 -13.64 4.54 17.98
N ARG A 22 -12.47 4.40 17.32
CA ARG A 22 -11.86 3.09 17.06
C ARG A 22 -11.42 2.38 18.34
N LEU A 23 -10.86 3.11 19.30
CA LEU A 23 -10.49 2.56 20.60
C LEU A 23 -11.73 2.17 21.43
N ALA A 24 -12.82 2.94 21.34
CA ALA A 24 -14.06 2.69 22.07
C ALA A 24 -14.79 1.44 21.58
N ALA A 25 -14.55 1.06 20.32
CA ALA A 25 -15.08 -0.14 19.72
C ALA A 25 -14.34 -1.43 20.13
N LEU A 26 -13.20 -1.31 20.83
CA LEU A 26 -12.51 -2.47 21.40
C LEU A 26 -13.28 -2.99 22.63
N GLU A 27 -13.35 -4.31 22.75
CA GLU A 27 -13.97 -4.96 23.91
C GLU A 27 -13.22 -4.60 25.20
N ASP A 28 -13.96 -4.43 26.29
CA ASP A 28 -13.44 -4.13 27.63
C ASP A 28 -12.54 -2.89 27.74
N VAL A 29 -12.67 -1.91 26.84
CA VAL A 29 -11.96 -0.63 26.91
C VAL A 29 -12.87 0.50 27.40
N GLU A 30 -12.45 1.18 28.46
CA GLU A 30 -13.07 2.42 28.94
C GLU A 30 -12.13 3.59 28.61
N LEU A 31 -12.63 4.64 27.96
CA LEU A 31 -11.81 5.73 27.45
C LEU A 31 -12.04 7.06 28.14
N SER A 32 -10.94 7.77 28.34
CA SER A 32 -10.92 9.19 28.66
C SER A 32 -9.96 9.96 27.77
N VAL A 33 -10.08 11.29 27.80
CA VAL A 33 -9.15 12.18 27.10
C VAL A 33 -8.53 13.22 28.04
N ASP A 34 -7.22 13.39 27.92
CA ASP A 34 -6.46 14.49 28.52
C ASP A 34 -6.13 15.53 27.44
N VAL A 35 -6.89 16.64 27.48
CA VAL A 35 -6.88 17.72 26.48
C VAL A 35 -6.12 18.97 26.94
N ARG A 36 -5.15 18.83 27.84
CA ARG A 36 -4.31 19.99 28.21
C ARG A 36 -3.59 20.55 26.97
N PRO A 37 -3.36 21.86 26.86
CA PRO A 37 -2.52 22.42 25.80
C PRO A 37 -1.12 21.78 25.81
N ALA A 38 -0.57 21.50 24.63
CA ALA A 38 0.79 21.00 24.48
C ALA A 38 1.66 22.03 23.73
N GLY A 39 2.94 22.10 24.08
CA GLY A 39 3.91 22.86 23.27
C GLY A 39 4.19 22.15 21.95
N GLY A 40 4.24 22.87 20.82
CA GLY A 40 4.72 22.32 19.55
C GLY A 40 3.66 21.97 18.50
N GLY A 41 2.49 22.60 18.51
CA GLY A 41 1.45 22.40 17.49
C GLY A 41 1.85 22.82 16.06
N ILE A 42 1.05 22.37 15.09
CA ILE A 42 1.25 22.70 13.66
C ILE A 42 1.13 24.22 13.44
N PRO A 43 2.14 24.89 12.84
CA PRO A 43 2.12 26.34 12.59
C PRO A 43 0.95 26.78 11.71
N ARG A 44 0.43 28.01 11.92
CA ARG A 44 -0.65 28.59 11.08
C ARG A 44 -0.32 28.60 9.59
N SER A 45 0.95 28.79 9.23
CA SER A 45 1.42 28.74 7.84
C SER A 45 1.20 27.38 7.17
N ALA A 46 1.24 26.27 7.92
CA ALA A 46 0.92 24.95 7.40
C ALA A 46 -0.59 24.77 7.16
N ALA A 47 -1.45 25.39 7.98
CA ALA A 47 -2.89 25.39 7.72
C ALA A 47 -3.24 26.11 6.41
N ALA A 48 -2.55 27.21 6.09
CA ALA A 48 -2.71 27.90 4.80
C ALA A 48 -2.26 27.02 3.62
N LEU A 49 -1.17 26.25 3.77
CA LEU A 49 -0.75 25.27 2.77
C LEU A 49 -1.84 24.21 2.54
N PHE A 50 -2.43 23.67 3.60
CA PHE A 50 -3.52 22.69 3.49
C PHE A 50 -4.75 23.25 2.79
N GLN A 51 -5.16 24.47 3.10
CA GLN A 51 -6.28 25.12 2.40
C GLN A 51 -5.99 25.28 0.89
N LEU A 52 -4.76 25.68 0.56
CA LEU A 52 -4.35 25.80 -0.84
C LEU A 52 -4.36 24.43 -1.53
N GLU A 53 -3.76 23.40 -0.93
CA GLU A 53 -3.74 22.04 -1.50
C GLU A 53 -5.14 21.43 -1.62
N THR A 54 -6.07 21.82 -0.75
CA THR A 54 -7.49 21.44 -0.87
C THR A 54 -8.09 22.04 -2.15
N ALA A 55 -7.94 23.34 -2.37
CA ALA A 55 -8.48 24.05 -3.53
C ALA A 55 -7.78 23.62 -4.85
N ILE A 56 -6.45 23.84 -4.90
CA ILE A 56 -5.49 22.78 -5.17
C ILE A 56 -5.99 21.60 -5.98
N HIS A 57 -6.08 20.49 -5.26
CA HIS A 57 -6.26 19.14 -5.76
C HIS A 57 -7.71 18.66 -5.70
N GLY A 58 -8.65 19.48 -5.22
CA GLY A 58 -10.05 19.08 -5.01
C GLY A 58 -10.19 18.05 -3.88
N LEU A 59 -9.36 18.16 -2.84
CA LEU A 59 -9.41 17.25 -1.70
C LEU A 59 -10.67 17.52 -0.87
N SER A 60 -11.13 16.51 -0.13
CA SER A 60 -12.24 16.70 0.81
C SER A 60 -11.83 17.65 1.94
N HIS A 61 -12.72 18.58 2.28
CA HIS A 61 -12.58 19.43 3.47
C HIS A 61 -12.79 18.66 4.78
N ASP A 62 -13.36 17.44 4.71
CA ASP A 62 -13.77 16.63 5.86
C ASP A 62 -12.80 15.49 6.20
N GLY A 63 -11.53 15.58 5.80
CA GLY A 63 -10.53 14.56 6.14
C GLY A 63 -9.93 14.73 7.55
N LEU A 64 -9.09 13.76 7.94
CA LEU A 64 -8.56 13.63 9.32
C LEU A 64 -7.76 14.84 9.83
N ALA A 65 -7.17 15.62 8.94
CA ALA A 65 -6.44 16.83 9.27
C ALA A 65 -7.38 18.02 9.64
N LYS A 66 -8.70 17.90 9.45
CA LYS A 66 -9.65 18.96 9.79
C LYS A 66 -9.64 19.24 11.29
N ARG A 67 -9.55 20.52 11.68
CA ARG A 67 -9.72 20.93 13.08
C ARG A 67 -11.19 20.83 13.49
N VAL A 68 -11.44 20.35 14.70
CA VAL A 68 -12.78 20.19 15.28
C VAL A 68 -12.85 20.87 16.65
N PRO A 69 -14.03 21.34 17.10
CA PRO A 69 -14.15 21.96 18.41
C PRO A 69 -13.92 20.95 19.53
N LEU A 70 -13.48 21.42 20.71
CA LEU A 70 -13.31 20.58 21.92
C LEU A 70 -14.61 19.90 22.38
N SER A 71 -15.78 20.36 21.94
CA SER A 71 -17.07 19.72 22.19
C SER A 71 -17.21 18.37 21.47
N ALA A 72 -16.47 18.14 20.38
CA ALA A 72 -16.44 16.85 19.70
C ALA A 72 -15.88 15.72 20.58
N LEU A 73 -15.16 16.08 21.65
CA LEU A 73 -14.60 15.13 22.62
C LEU A 73 -15.50 14.94 23.85
N ALA A 74 -16.67 15.60 23.91
CA ALA A 74 -17.57 15.56 25.07
C ALA A 74 -17.88 14.14 25.60
N PRO A 75 -18.09 13.12 24.75
CA PRO A 75 -18.34 11.75 25.22
C PRO A 75 -17.21 11.15 26.06
N TYR A 76 -15.97 11.63 25.89
CA TYR A 76 -14.76 11.03 26.48
C TYR A 76 -14.12 11.90 27.58
N ARG A 77 -14.77 12.98 28.00
CA ARG A 77 -14.17 13.97 28.92
C ARG A 77 -14.02 13.53 30.36
N GLN A 78 -14.58 12.39 30.76
CA GLN A 78 -14.46 11.92 32.12
C GLN A 78 -13.09 11.27 32.31
N SER A 79 -12.17 11.92 33.03
CA SER A 79 -10.88 11.31 33.37
C SER A 79 -11.07 10.31 34.52
N PRO A 80 -10.68 9.03 34.37
CA PRO A 80 -10.55 8.13 35.50
C PRO A 80 -9.48 8.66 36.44
N ALA A 81 -9.67 8.45 37.74
CA ALA A 81 -8.71 8.89 38.75
C ALA A 81 -7.33 8.22 38.57
N SER A 82 -7.27 7.04 37.94
CA SER A 82 -6.06 6.26 37.70
C SER A 82 -6.20 5.37 36.46
N PRO A 83 -5.83 5.84 35.24
CA PRO A 83 -5.88 4.99 34.05
C PRO A 83 -4.85 3.85 34.14
N ASP A 84 -5.18 2.70 33.54
CA ASP A 84 -4.26 1.56 33.37
C ASP A 84 -3.15 1.88 32.35
N LEU A 85 -3.49 2.67 31.34
CA LEU A 85 -2.63 3.05 30.23
C LEU A 85 -2.88 4.50 29.78
N VAL A 86 -1.81 5.25 29.54
CA VAL A 86 -1.86 6.55 28.84
C VAL A 86 -1.26 6.40 27.46
N ILE A 87 -2.03 6.74 26.42
CA ILE A 87 -1.52 6.86 25.04
C ILE A 87 -1.12 8.32 24.83
N ASP A 88 0.18 8.58 24.80
CA ASP A 88 0.78 9.91 24.69
C ASP A 88 1.10 10.28 23.24
N LEU A 89 0.22 11.08 22.63
CA LEU A 89 0.44 11.63 21.28
C LEU A 89 1.34 12.87 21.27
N CYS A 90 1.52 13.53 22.42
CA CYS A 90 2.25 14.79 22.55
C CYS A 90 3.72 14.58 22.94
N GLY A 91 4.02 13.50 23.65
CA GLY A 91 5.34 13.19 24.20
C GLY A 91 5.66 13.95 25.49
N ASP A 92 4.67 14.58 26.13
CA ASP A 92 4.84 15.46 27.28
C ASP A 92 4.43 14.81 28.62
N VAL A 93 3.97 13.57 28.60
CA VAL A 93 3.64 12.81 29.82
C VAL A 93 4.92 12.29 30.45
N ARG A 94 5.07 12.57 31.75
CA ARG A 94 6.19 12.08 32.56
C ARG A 94 5.92 10.64 32.99
N LEU A 95 6.98 9.83 33.02
CA LEU A 95 6.92 8.47 33.55
C LEU A 95 6.59 8.52 35.05
N GLU A 96 5.35 8.15 35.39
CA GLU A 96 4.86 7.94 36.75
C GLU A 96 4.58 6.43 36.95
N SER A 97 3.80 6.05 37.99
CA SER A 97 3.43 4.64 38.23
C SER A 97 2.50 4.03 37.16
N THR A 98 1.95 4.84 36.26
CA THR A 98 1.05 4.41 35.18
C THR A 98 1.83 4.03 33.92
N ARG A 99 1.36 3.00 33.19
CA ARG A 99 1.92 2.61 31.89
C ARG A 99 1.70 3.70 30.86
N ILE A 100 2.73 4.01 30.06
CA ILE A 100 2.66 5.05 29.03
C ILE A 100 3.12 4.46 27.71
N TRP A 101 2.28 4.63 26.70
CA TRP A 101 2.61 4.37 25.30
C TRP A 101 2.82 5.69 24.58
N ARG A 102 4.07 5.99 24.26
CA ARG A 102 4.41 7.20 23.52
C ARG A 102 4.40 6.92 22.03
N VAL A 103 3.69 7.75 21.27
CA VAL A 103 3.74 7.69 19.81
C VAL A 103 4.85 8.61 19.32
N THR A 104 5.79 8.06 18.54
CA THR A 104 6.91 8.80 17.98
C THR A 104 7.01 8.59 16.48
N TYR A 105 7.56 9.57 15.77
CA TYR A 105 7.88 9.56 14.35
C TYR A 105 9.36 9.90 14.21
N ASP A 106 10.17 8.95 13.73
CA ASP A 106 11.63 9.05 13.75
C ASP A 106 12.18 9.48 15.14
N GLY A 107 11.53 9.04 16.22
CA GLY A 107 11.93 9.32 17.60
C GLY A 107 11.41 10.62 18.22
N ALA A 108 10.62 11.45 17.50
CA ALA A 108 9.95 12.61 18.12
C ALA A 108 8.42 12.49 18.11
N SER A 109 7.77 12.99 19.14
CA SER A 109 6.30 12.94 19.28
C SER A 109 5.60 14.15 18.66
N GLY A 110 4.28 14.04 18.53
CA GLY A 110 3.40 15.11 18.08
C GLY A 110 3.21 15.18 16.57
N GLU A 111 2.04 15.70 16.17
CA GLU A 111 1.67 15.90 14.77
C GLU A 111 2.66 16.77 13.98
N ALA A 112 3.33 17.72 14.65
CA ALA A 112 4.32 18.59 14.00
C ALA A 112 5.57 17.82 13.56
N ALA A 113 5.98 16.79 14.31
CA ALA A 113 7.09 15.91 13.93
C ALA A 113 6.75 15.14 12.65
N LEU A 114 5.55 14.54 12.60
CA LEU A 114 5.06 13.86 11.41
C LEU A 114 5.00 14.79 10.20
N LEU A 115 4.42 15.99 10.37
CA LEU A 115 4.35 16.97 9.29
C LEU A 115 5.72 17.43 8.82
N ALA A 116 6.69 17.63 9.72
CA ALA A 116 8.05 18.00 9.36
C ALA A 116 8.73 16.95 8.48
N LEU A 117 8.53 15.65 8.79
CA LEU A 117 9.05 14.54 7.99
C LEU A 117 8.42 14.49 6.59
N ILE A 118 7.09 14.63 6.49
CA ILE A 118 6.36 14.70 5.21
C ILE A 118 6.89 15.85 4.38
N LEU A 119 7.01 17.02 5.01
CA LEU A 119 7.54 18.22 4.37
C LEU A 119 8.99 18.01 3.93
N ALA A 120 9.80 17.22 4.63
CA ALA A 120 11.16 16.88 4.20
C ALA A 120 11.21 15.81 3.09
N GLY A 121 10.06 15.22 2.72
CA GLY A 121 10.01 14.12 1.75
C GLY A 121 10.60 12.82 2.30
N ARG A 122 10.62 12.66 3.64
CA ARG A 122 11.05 11.42 4.30
C ARG A 122 9.87 10.45 4.40
N THR A 123 10.17 9.17 4.57
CA THR A 123 9.20 8.12 4.90
C THR A 123 9.22 7.88 6.42
N PRO A 124 8.24 8.39 7.19
CA PRO A 124 8.28 8.33 8.65
C PRO A 124 8.27 6.89 9.17
N LEU A 125 9.13 6.59 10.14
CA LEU A 125 9.00 5.42 10.98
C LEU A 125 8.22 5.80 12.25
N ALA A 126 6.97 5.38 12.32
CA ALA A 126 6.16 5.51 13.52
C ALA A 126 6.47 4.36 14.49
N ARG A 127 6.57 4.67 15.78
CA ARG A 127 6.71 3.69 16.86
C ARG A 127 5.75 3.99 17.99
N ILE A 128 5.31 2.93 18.65
CA ILE A 128 4.63 2.99 19.94
C ILE A 128 5.63 2.45 20.95
N GLU A 129 6.03 3.30 21.88
CA GLU A 129 7.10 3.02 22.82
C GLU A 129 6.58 2.95 24.26
N GLU A 130 6.95 1.89 24.96
CA GLU A 130 6.72 1.72 26.39
C GLU A 130 8.08 1.64 27.08
N ASN A 131 8.36 2.53 28.03
CA ASN A 131 9.64 2.60 28.75
C ASN A 131 10.88 2.67 27.83
N GLY A 132 10.76 3.33 26.68
CA GLY A 132 11.85 3.47 25.69
C GLY A 132 12.05 2.25 24.79
N VAL A 133 11.21 1.22 24.91
CA VAL A 133 11.21 0.04 24.05
C VAL A 133 10.03 0.13 23.10
N ALA A 134 10.28 -0.06 21.79
CA ALA A 134 9.21 -0.12 20.81
C ALA A 134 8.42 -1.43 20.96
N ILE A 135 7.11 -1.32 21.16
CA ILE A 135 6.18 -2.46 21.23
C ILE A 135 5.43 -2.68 19.91
N ALA A 136 5.34 -1.64 19.09
CA ALA A 136 4.84 -1.70 17.72
C ALA A 136 5.56 -0.66 16.86
N ALA A 137 5.69 -0.95 15.58
CA ALA A 137 6.30 -0.05 14.61
C ALA A 137 5.59 -0.14 13.26
N GLY A 138 5.56 0.99 12.55
CA GLY A 138 5.04 1.06 11.20
C GLY A 138 5.77 2.08 10.36
N ARG A 139 6.10 1.74 9.11
CA ARG A 139 6.68 2.69 8.16
C ARG A 139 5.55 3.30 7.33
N LEU A 140 5.22 4.54 7.66
CA LEU A 140 4.05 5.23 7.12
C LEU A 140 4.32 5.78 5.73
N GLY A 141 3.28 5.85 4.90
CA GLY A 141 3.41 6.27 3.51
C GLY A 141 2.16 6.87 2.90
N THR A 142 2.23 7.15 1.60
CA THR A 142 1.12 7.65 0.78
C THR A 142 1.41 7.43 -0.70
N GLU A 143 0.39 7.20 -1.51
CA GLU A 143 0.52 7.25 -2.97
C GLU A 143 0.43 8.69 -3.53
N TYR A 144 -0.04 9.66 -2.73
CA TYR A 144 -0.24 11.06 -3.12
C TYR A 144 1.04 11.90 -2.99
N GLY A 145 2.18 11.34 -3.38
CA GLY A 145 3.50 11.94 -3.22
C GLY A 145 3.55 13.40 -3.68
N GLY A 146 4.00 14.28 -2.78
CA GLY A 146 4.16 15.71 -3.06
C GLY A 146 2.95 16.60 -2.71
N ILE A 147 1.87 16.04 -2.17
CA ILE A 147 0.73 16.77 -1.60
C ILE A 147 0.74 16.59 -0.07
N ALA A 148 1.14 17.62 0.66
CA ALA A 148 1.41 17.51 2.10
C ALA A 148 0.17 17.15 2.91
N LEU A 149 -1.00 17.72 2.59
CA LEU A 149 -2.27 17.45 3.26
C LEU A 149 -2.70 15.99 3.09
N ALA A 150 -2.65 15.47 1.86
CA ALA A 150 -3.04 14.08 1.59
C ALA A 150 -2.09 13.10 2.29
N SER A 151 -0.78 13.33 2.20
CA SER A 151 0.22 12.54 2.93
C SER A 151 -0.03 12.57 4.44
N PHE A 152 -0.33 13.74 5.00
CA PHE A 152 -0.59 13.90 6.42
C PHE A 152 -1.87 13.17 6.85
N GLN A 153 -2.94 13.25 6.05
CA GLN A 153 -4.18 12.51 6.32
C GLN A 153 -3.97 11.00 6.28
N ASP A 154 -3.24 10.46 5.29
CA ASP A 154 -2.96 9.03 5.19
C ASP A 154 -2.13 8.53 6.39
N MET A 155 -1.08 9.27 6.74
CA MET A 155 -0.20 8.89 7.84
C MET A 155 -0.87 9.04 9.21
N LEU A 156 -1.79 9.99 9.39
CA LEU A 156 -2.65 10.06 10.58
C LEU A 156 -3.58 8.85 10.67
N ALA A 157 -4.26 8.49 9.57
CA ALA A 157 -5.10 7.28 9.54
C ALA A 157 -4.29 6.04 9.92
N ARG A 158 -3.10 5.89 9.34
CA ARG A 158 -2.25 4.73 9.60
C ARG A 158 -1.61 4.75 10.99
N THR A 159 -1.38 5.93 11.57
CA THR A 159 -1.04 6.06 13.00
C THR A 159 -2.16 5.49 13.87
N ALA A 160 -3.42 5.80 13.58
CA ALA A 160 -4.54 5.21 14.32
C ALA A 160 -4.57 3.69 14.17
N SER A 161 -4.38 3.15 12.95
CA SER A 161 -4.32 1.70 12.73
C SER A 161 -3.16 1.05 13.49
N LEU A 162 -1.99 1.70 13.58
CA LEU A 162 -0.84 1.21 14.36
C LEU A 162 -1.17 1.15 15.86
N ILE A 163 -1.85 2.18 16.40
CA ILE A 163 -2.30 2.20 17.79
C ILE A 163 -3.26 1.04 18.06
N ILE A 164 -4.27 0.85 17.22
CA ILE A 164 -5.22 -0.27 17.34
C ILE A 164 -4.52 -1.62 17.22
N ALA A 165 -3.58 -1.77 16.28
CA ALA A 165 -2.79 -3.00 16.13
C ALA A 165 -1.97 -3.32 17.38
N ALA A 166 -1.35 -2.30 18.00
CA ALA A 166 -0.58 -2.46 19.24
C ALA A 166 -1.44 -2.93 20.41
N MET A 167 -2.71 -2.51 20.50
CA MET A 167 -3.66 -3.02 21.52
C MET A 167 -3.82 -4.54 21.46
N SER A 168 -3.68 -5.13 20.27
CA SER A 168 -3.76 -6.58 20.04
C SER A 168 -2.38 -7.25 19.96
N GLY A 169 -1.29 -6.54 20.24
CA GLY A 169 0.08 -7.04 20.10
C GLY A 169 0.49 -7.39 18.66
N ALA A 170 -0.14 -6.76 17.67
CA ALA A 170 0.19 -6.85 16.25
C ALA A 170 1.20 -5.76 15.83
N ALA A 171 1.62 -5.77 14.56
CA ALA A 171 2.54 -4.78 13.96
C ALA A 171 3.81 -4.51 14.82
N LYS A 172 4.41 -5.57 15.38
CA LYS A 172 5.49 -5.48 16.38
C LYS A 172 6.74 -4.77 15.84
N SER A 173 7.09 -5.02 14.60
CA SER A 173 8.29 -4.50 13.96
C SER A 173 8.08 -4.26 12.47
N VAL A 174 9.00 -3.51 11.87
CA VAL A 174 9.14 -3.38 10.42
C VAL A 174 10.42 -4.12 10.00
N PRO A 175 10.45 -4.76 8.82
CA PRO A 175 11.67 -5.34 8.29
C PRO A 175 12.77 -4.30 8.10
N ASP A 176 14.01 -4.72 8.29
CA ASP A 176 15.16 -3.95 7.83
C ASP A 176 15.18 -3.93 6.30
N LEU A 177 15.47 -2.76 5.73
CA LEU A 177 15.60 -2.59 4.29
C LEU A 177 17.08 -2.63 3.90
N PRO A 178 17.44 -3.18 2.72
CA PRO A 178 18.82 -3.21 2.24
C PRO A 178 19.48 -1.83 2.06
N GLU A 179 18.67 -0.78 1.85
CA GLU A 179 19.17 0.60 1.76
C GLU A 179 19.42 1.18 3.16
N PRO A 180 20.50 1.97 3.35
CA PRO A 180 20.80 2.56 4.65
C PRO A 180 19.64 3.44 5.13
N ALA A 181 19.24 3.23 6.38
CA ALA A 181 18.23 4.05 7.03
C ALA A 181 18.68 5.52 7.03
N GLN A 182 17.76 6.44 6.76
CA GLN A 182 18.06 7.86 6.94
C GLN A 182 18.20 8.13 8.45
N VAL A 183 19.44 8.31 8.91
CA VAL A 183 19.76 8.53 10.32
C VAL A 183 19.31 9.92 10.77
N GLY A 184 18.81 10.03 12.00
CA GLY A 184 18.51 11.29 12.67
C GLY A 184 17.00 11.57 12.81
N GLY A 185 16.66 12.28 13.88
CA GLY A 185 15.27 12.67 14.18
C GLY A 185 14.67 13.65 13.17
N PRO A 186 13.41 14.04 13.36
CA PRO A 186 12.71 14.92 12.42
C PRO A 186 13.46 16.24 12.22
N PRO A 187 13.51 16.75 10.98
CA PRO A 187 14.06 18.07 10.71
C PRO A 187 13.18 19.14 11.37
N PRO A 188 13.73 20.34 11.63
CA PRO A 188 12.91 21.44 12.13
C PRO A 188 11.83 21.82 11.12
N MET A 189 10.67 22.24 11.63
CA MET A 189 9.57 22.71 10.78
C MET A 189 10.04 23.83 9.83
N PRO A 190 9.71 23.78 8.53
CA PRO A 190 10.10 24.83 7.60
C PRO A 190 9.51 26.19 7.98
N SER A 191 10.26 27.27 7.75
CA SER A 191 9.78 28.63 7.97
C SER A 191 8.58 28.96 7.06
N ALA A 192 7.79 29.96 7.45
CA ALA A 192 6.62 30.41 6.67
C ALA A 192 6.97 30.74 5.21
N GLY A 193 8.12 31.40 4.97
CA GLY A 193 8.61 31.68 3.61
C GLY A 193 8.89 30.41 2.80
N LYS A 194 9.52 29.39 3.40
CA LYS A 194 9.76 28.09 2.74
C LYS A 194 8.46 27.36 2.40
N LEU A 195 7.46 27.45 3.27
CA LEU A 195 6.12 26.90 3.01
C LEU A 195 5.41 27.64 1.86
N GLY A 196 5.51 28.97 1.81
CA GLY A 196 5.01 29.78 0.70
C GLY A 196 5.63 29.42 -0.65
N VAL A 197 6.96 29.20 -0.69
CA VAL A 197 7.65 28.72 -1.90
C VAL A 197 7.13 27.35 -2.35
N ARG A 198 6.84 26.45 -1.41
CA ARG A 198 6.28 25.13 -1.72
C ARG A 198 4.87 25.19 -2.27
N ALA A 199 4.02 26.01 -1.66
CA ALA A 199 2.69 26.33 -2.16
C ALA A 199 2.75 26.81 -3.63
N GLY A 200 3.65 27.74 -3.95
CA GLY A 200 3.89 28.19 -5.33
C GLY A 200 4.35 27.06 -6.26
N LYS A 201 5.28 26.21 -5.81
CA LYS A 201 5.73 25.02 -6.57
C LYS A 201 4.61 24.00 -6.79
N ALA A 202 3.73 23.78 -5.81
CA ALA A 202 2.59 22.86 -5.93
C ALA A 202 1.61 23.35 -7.00
N LEU A 203 1.30 24.65 -7.03
CA LEU A 203 0.49 25.26 -8.08
C LEU A 203 1.11 25.11 -9.46
N ALA A 204 2.40 25.45 -9.59
CA ALA A 204 3.13 25.27 -10.85
C ALA A 204 3.12 23.80 -11.32
N ARG A 205 3.36 22.86 -10.40
CA ARG A 205 3.29 21.41 -10.69
C ARG A 205 1.91 20.98 -11.16
N ARG A 206 0.80 21.46 -10.56
CA ARG A 206 -0.55 21.14 -11.04
C ARG A 206 -0.80 21.66 -12.44
N ILE A 207 -0.32 22.86 -12.76
CA ILE A 207 -0.43 23.41 -14.13
C ILE A 207 0.34 22.52 -15.11
N ILE A 208 1.59 22.18 -14.79
CA ILE A 208 2.41 21.27 -15.59
C ILE A 208 1.73 19.90 -15.74
N GLN A 209 1.15 19.36 -14.67
CA GLN A 209 0.46 18.08 -14.68
C GLN A 209 -0.80 18.13 -15.56
N LYS A 210 -1.58 19.21 -15.52
CA LYS A 210 -2.73 19.39 -16.42
C LYS A 210 -2.28 19.45 -17.88
N ILE A 211 -1.25 20.22 -18.19
CA ILE A 211 -0.66 20.28 -19.54
C ILE A 211 -0.17 18.89 -19.96
N TYR A 212 0.50 18.17 -19.06
CA TYR A 212 0.94 16.81 -19.29
C TYR A 212 -0.22 15.87 -19.62
N HIS A 213 -1.31 15.86 -18.86
CA HIS A 213 -2.50 15.04 -19.17
C HIS A 213 -3.26 15.48 -20.43
N LEU A 214 -3.07 16.70 -20.92
CA LEU A 214 -3.57 17.11 -22.25
C LEU A 214 -2.75 16.49 -23.38
N CYS A 215 -1.43 16.38 -23.18
CA CYS A 215 -0.47 15.90 -24.17
C CYS A 215 -0.22 14.38 -24.14
N TYR A 216 -0.42 13.75 -22.98
CA TYR A 216 -0.04 12.36 -22.70
C TYR A 216 -1.21 11.59 -22.09
N ASN A 217 -1.30 10.30 -22.42
CA ASN A 217 -2.10 9.34 -21.70
C ASN A 217 -1.32 8.94 -20.44
N ALA A 218 -1.83 9.33 -19.27
CA ALA A 218 -1.16 9.11 -17.99
C ALA A 218 -2.20 8.87 -16.89
N PRO A 219 -1.97 7.89 -15.98
CA PRO A 219 -0.81 6.99 -15.94
C PRO A 219 -0.76 6.08 -17.16
N HIS A 220 0.42 5.60 -17.54
CA HIS A 220 0.60 4.59 -18.58
C HIS A 220 1.62 3.60 -18.08
N TRP A 221 1.39 2.32 -18.35
CA TRP A 221 2.26 1.23 -17.96
C TRP A 221 2.66 0.42 -19.18
N LYS A 222 3.66 -0.43 -19.02
CA LYS A 222 4.10 -1.38 -20.04
C LYS A 222 4.55 -2.64 -19.35
N VAL A 223 4.37 -3.77 -20.04
CA VAL A 223 4.83 -5.08 -19.60
C VAL A 223 6.16 -5.40 -20.28
N GLY A 224 7.14 -5.79 -19.47
CA GLY A 224 8.40 -6.35 -19.89
C GLY A 224 8.38 -7.88 -19.75
N TRP A 225 9.01 -8.59 -20.67
CA TRP A 225 9.15 -10.05 -20.60
C TRP A 225 10.53 -10.49 -21.10
N ARG A 226 10.97 -11.65 -20.60
CA ARG A 226 12.14 -12.35 -21.14
C ARG A 226 12.04 -13.86 -20.91
N GLN A 227 12.87 -14.61 -21.62
CA GLN A 227 13.17 -15.99 -21.24
C GLN A 227 14.15 -15.98 -20.05
N THR A 228 13.88 -16.83 -19.07
CA THR A 228 14.63 -16.90 -17.81
C THR A 228 16.07 -17.39 -18.01
N GLY A 229 16.32 -18.21 -19.03
CA GLY A 229 17.63 -18.80 -19.25
C GLY A 229 18.03 -19.68 -18.07
N SER A 230 19.21 -19.47 -17.49
CA SER A 230 19.68 -20.22 -16.32
C SER A 230 19.24 -19.66 -14.97
N ARG A 231 18.90 -18.36 -14.89
CA ARG A 231 18.57 -17.69 -13.62
C ARG A 231 17.46 -16.64 -13.79
N ASP A 232 16.43 -16.77 -12.97
CA ASP A 232 15.34 -15.79 -12.85
C ASP A 232 15.73 -14.60 -11.97
N LEU A 233 14.85 -13.61 -11.91
CA LEU A 233 15.04 -12.40 -11.11
C LEU A 233 15.08 -12.67 -9.59
N PHE A 234 14.40 -13.72 -9.11
CA PHE A 234 14.44 -14.13 -7.70
C PHE A 234 15.83 -14.60 -7.29
N GLU A 235 16.51 -15.36 -8.16
CA GLU A 235 17.89 -15.79 -7.95
C GLU A 235 18.90 -14.67 -8.23
N LEU A 236 18.73 -13.95 -9.35
CA LEU A 236 19.68 -12.91 -9.77
C LEU A 236 19.74 -11.73 -8.80
N ARG A 237 18.61 -11.34 -8.21
CA ARG A 237 18.46 -10.16 -7.34
C ARG A 237 19.02 -8.87 -7.98
N ALA A 238 19.00 -8.82 -9.31
CA ALA A 238 19.46 -7.72 -10.14
C ALA A 238 18.85 -7.84 -11.53
N HIS A 239 18.73 -6.72 -12.25
CA HIS A 239 18.26 -6.78 -13.63
C HIS A 239 19.18 -7.62 -14.52
N PRO A 240 18.59 -8.41 -15.44
CA PRO A 240 19.35 -9.26 -16.36
C PRO A 240 20.14 -8.40 -17.36
N ALA A 241 21.36 -8.83 -17.69
CA ALA A 241 22.19 -8.17 -18.70
C ALA A 241 21.60 -8.23 -20.11
N SER A 242 20.69 -9.18 -20.38
CA SER A 242 19.95 -9.29 -21.64
C SER A 242 18.87 -8.23 -21.80
N GLY A 243 18.51 -7.50 -20.74
CA GLY A 243 17.37 -6.59 -20.73
C GLY A 243 16.02 -7.30 -20.86
N TRP A 244 15.03 -6.53 -21.28
CA TRP A 244 13.63 -6.94 -21.38
C TRP A 244 13.07 -6.63 -22.77
N GLN A 245 12.22 -7.53 -23.27
CA GLN A 245 11.37 -7.26 -24.42
C GLN A 245 10.05 -6.64 -23.95
N GLU A 246 9.43 -5.82 -24.79
CA GLU A 246 8.20 -5.12 -24.45
C GLU A 246 7.00 -5.86 -25.05
N LEU A 247 5.92 -6.02 -24.27
CA LEU A 247 4.62 -6.40 -24.80
C LEU A 247 4.02 -5.15 -25.49
N PRO A 248 3.80 -5.18 -26.82
CA PRO A 248 3.41 -3.98 -27.54
C PRO A 248 1.97 -3.55 -27.22
N ASP A 249 1.76 -2.24 -27.10
CA ASP A 249 0.45 -1.57 -27.08
C ASP A 249 0.30 -0.57 -28.24
N ASP A 250 -0.89 -0.01 -28.40
CA ASP A 250 -1.21 1.04 -29.37
C ASP A 250 -1.25 2.46 -28.74
N GLY A 251 -0.89 2.58 -27.46
CA GLY A 251 -0.97 3.77 -26.63
C GLY A 251 -2.37 4.19 -26.20
N SER A 252 -3.43 3.69 -26.85
CA SER A 252 -4.83 3.96 -26.50
C SER A 252 -5.30 3.15 -25.29
N ARG A 253 -4.54 2.11 -24.95
CA ARG A 253 -4.60 1.32 -23.73
C ARG A 253 -3.19 1.13 -23.16
N PHE A 254 -3.09 0.65 -21.92
CA PHE A 254 -1.84 0.12 -21.38
C PHE A 254 -2.06 -1.27 -20.78
N TYR A 255 -0.98 -2.03 -20.70
CA TYR A 255 -0.95 -3.31 -19.97
C TYR A 255 -0.09 -3.18 -18.71
N ALA A 256 -0.58 -3.76 -17.61
CA ALA A 256 0.12 -3.87 -16.32
C ALA A 256 -0.23 -5.21 -15.65
N ASP A 257 0.35 -5.46 -14.49
CA ASP A 257 0.12 -6.66 -13.66
C ASP A 257 0.18 -7.97 -14.47
N PRO A 258 1.33 -8.29 -15.10
CA PRO A 258 1.45 -9.50 -15.91
C PRO A 258 1.42 -10.77 -15.06
N PHE A 259 0.39 -11.60 -15.21
CA PHE A 259 0.26 -12.91 -14.56
C PHE A 259 0.28 -14.05 -15.60
N PRO A 260 1.41 -14.74 -15.76
CA PRO A 260 1.51 -15.88 -16.64
C PRO A 260 1.03 -17.16 -15.96
N ILE A 261 0.51 -18.10 -16.75
CA ILE A 261 0.20 -19.46 -16.32
C ILE A 261 0.57 -20.44 -17.43
N LEU A 262 1.22 -21.54 -17.06
CA LEU A 262 1.43 -22.68 -17.94
C LEU A 262 0.33 -23.71 -17.67
N TYR A 263 -0.59 -23.88 -18.61
CA TYR A 263 -1.71 -24.80 -18.49
C TYR A 263 -1.77 -25.69 -19.73
N GLN A 264 -1.80 -27.00 -19.53
CA GLN A 264 -1.84 -28.00 -20.62
C GLN A 264 -0.77 -27.78 -21.71
N GLY A 265 0.44 -27.36 -21.31
CA GLY A 265 1.56 -27.11 -22.22
C GLY A 265 1.52 -25.77 -22.96
N GLN A 266 0.47 -24.96 -22.78
CA GLN A 266 0.35 -23.63 -23.35
C GLN A 266 0.65 -22.57 -22.29
N LEU A 267 1.58 -21.66 -22.58
CA LEU A 267 1.81 -20.47 -21.77
C LEU A 267 0.80 -19.39 -22.18
N THR A 268 0.09 -18.83 -21.21
CA THR A 268 -0.81 -17.69 -21.43
C THR A 268 -0.50 -16.60 -20.43
N LEU A 269 -0.42 -15.37 -20.89
CA LEU A 269 -0.22 -14.18 -20.07
C LEU A 269 -1.53 -13.42 -19.88
N PHE A 270 -1.96 -13.22 -18.64
CA PHE A 270 -3.06 -12.34 -18.27
C PHE A 270 -2.50 -10.97 -17.84
N VAL A 271 -3.22 -9.90 -18.13
CA VAL A 271 -2.82 -8.51 -17.82
C VAL A 271 -4.02 -7.66 -17.40
N GLU A 272 -3.77 -6.66 -16.57
CA GLU A 272 -4.62 -5.47 -16.48
C GLU A 272 -4.59 -4.76 -17.85
N ASP A 273 -5.74 -4.60 -18.50
CA ASP A 273 -5.90 -3.88 -19.77
C ASP A 273 -6.69 -2.59 -19.52
N TYR A 274 -5.97 -1.49 -19.29
CA TYR A 274 -6.57 -0.20 -19.02
C TYR A 274 -6.85 0.57 -20.31
N ILE A 275 -8.12 0.86 -20.56
CA ILE A 275 -8.57 1.55 -21.75
C ILE A 275 -8.70 3.05 -21.45
N HIS A 276 -7.79 3.89 -21.99
CA HIS A 276 -7.70 5.33 -21.65
C HIS A 276 -9.00 6.09 -21.87
N ARG A 277 -9.73 5.76 -22.94
CA ARG A 277 -10.98 6.42 -23.29
C ARG A 277 -12.09 6.14 -22.26
N LEU A 278 -12.07 4.96 -21.65
CA LEU A 278 -13.08 4.53 -20.69
C LEU A 278 -12.69 4.86 -19.25
N GLY A 279 -11.40 5.07 -18.98
CA GLY A 279 -10.91 5.31 -17.62
C GLY A 279 -11.07 4.10 -16.70
N LYS A 280 -11.06 2.88 -17.27
CA LYS A 280 -11.35 1.61 -16.59
C LYS A 280 -10.43 0.53 -17.16
N ALA A 281 -9.92 -0.35 -16.30
CA ALA A 281 -9.29 -1.59 -16.73
C ALA A 281 -10.23 -2.79 -16.69
N ILE A 282 -9.98 -3.72 -17.61
CA ILE A 282 -10.55 -5.06 -17.70
C ILE A 282 -9.40 -6.08 -17.66
N ILE A 283 -9.69 -7.37 -17.64
CA ILE A 283 -8.65 -8.40 -17.78
C ILE A 283 -8.61 -8.90 -19.23
N SER A 284 -7.42 -8.89 -19.82
CA SER A 284 -7.13 -9.42 -21.14
C SER A 284 -6.05 -10.50 -21.07
N ALA A 285 -6.00 -11.39 -22.06
CA ALA A 285 -5.04 -12.49 -22.12
C ALA A 285 -4.41 -12.65 -23.51
N VAL A 286 -3.16 -13.11 -23.56
CA VAL A 286 -2.44 -13.43 -24.81
C VAL A 286 -1.68 -14.75 -24.67
N PRO A 287 -1.82 -15.70 -25.62
CA PRO A 287 -0.97 -16.88 -25.67
C PRO A 287 0.49 -16.50 -25.96
N PHE A 288 1.44 -17.24 -25.39
CA PHE A 288 2.86 -17.06 -25.62
C PHE A 288 3.46 -18.30 -26.29
N GLY A 289 4.23 -18.06 -27.35
CA GLY A 289 5.10 -19.06 -27.96
C GLY A 289 6.56 -18.86 -27.58
N PRO A 290 7.49 -19.70 -28.07
CA PRO A 290 8.91 -19.58 -27.77
C PRO A 290 9.50 -18.21 -28.15
N ALA A 291 8.97 -17.58 -29.21
CA ALA A 291 9.43 -16.27 -29.68
C ALA A 291 8.73 -15.06 -29.02
N GLY A 292 7.77 -15.28 -28.11
CA GLY A 292 7.01 -14.20 -27.45
C GLY A 292 5.49 -14.28 -27.67
N PRO A 293 4.77 -13.16 -27.55
CA PRO A 293 3.31 -13.14 -27.62
C PRO A 293 2.78 -13.53 -29.01
N LEU A 294 1.74 -14.36 -29.05
CA LEU A 294 1.06 -14.80 -30.26
C LEU A 294 -0.14 -13.91 -30.55
N GLY A 295 0.13 -12.65 -30.92
CA GLY A 295 -0.88 -11.63 -31.17
C GLY A 295 -0.91 -10.57 -30.06
N ARG A 296 -2.06 -9.91 -29.91
CA ARG A 296 -2.30 -8.92 -28.86
C ARG A 296 -3.13 -9.52 -27.72
N PRO A 297 -3.05 -8.96 -26.50
CA PRO A 297 -4.01 -9.27 -25.45
C PRO A 297 -5.45 -9.05 -25.91
N GLU A 298 -6.30 -10.06 -25.72
CA GLU A 298 -7.73 -10.01 -26.02
C GLU A 298 -8.54 -10.07 -24.71
N PRO A 299 -9.64 -9.30 -24.60
CA PRO A 299 -10.49 -9.30 -23.41
C PRO A 299 -11.01 -10.68 -23.02
N VAL A 300 -10.90 -11.03 -21.74
CA VAL A 300 -11.39 -12.32 -21.20
C VAL A 300 -12.34 -12.16 -20.03
N LEU A 301 -12.25 -11.05 -19.28
CA LEU A 301 -13.18 -10.72 -18.19
C LEU A 301 -13.39 -9.21 -18.12
N GLU A 302 -14.63 -8.78 -18.29
CA GLU A 302 -15.06 -7.39 -18.12
C GLU A 302 -16.23 -7.32 -17.14
N LEU A 303 -16.14 -6.39 -16.19
CA LEU A 303 -17.16 -6.10 -15.19
C LEU A 303 -17.47 -4.58 -15.19
N PRO A 304 -18.56 -4.13 -14.53
CA PRO A 304 -18.92 -2.70 -14.50
C PRO A 304 -17.94 -1.83 -13.70
N TYR A 305 -16.95 -2.44 -13.05
CA TYR A 305 -15.90 -1.78 -12.27
C TYR A 305 -14.51 -2.15 -12.78
N HIS A 306 -13.50 -1.41 -12.31
CA HIS A 306 -12.09 -1.61 -12.64
C HIS A 306 -11.58 -2.96 -12.12
N LEU A 307 -10.86 -3.69 -12.97
CA LEU A 307 -10.17 -4.94 -12.63
C LEU A 307 -8.67 -4.82 -12.92
N SER A 308 -7.84 -5.23 -11.97
CA SER A 308 -6.38 -5.30 -12.10
C SER A 308 -5.86 -6.57 -11.42
N TYR A 309 -4.53 -6.75 -11.36
CA TYR A 309 -3.89 -7.85 -10.63
C TYR A 309 -4.55 -9.24 -10.84
N PRO A 310 -4.60 -9.77 -12.07
CA PRO A 310 -5.31 -11.02 -12.37
C PRO A 310 -4.56 -12.25 -11.85
N PHE A 311 -4.59 -12.49 -10.53
CA PHE A 311 -3.92 -13.64 -9.92
C PHE A 311 -4.55 -14.95 -10.43
N VAL A 312 -3.92 -15.58 -11.44
CA VAL A 312 -4.38 -16.82 -12.08
C VAL A 312 -3.58 -18.02 -11.61
N PHE A 313 -4.23 -19.15 -11.33
CA PHE A 313 -3.57 -20.41 -10.91
C PHE A 313 -4.33 -21.65 -11.37
N GLU A 314 -3.63 -22.79 -11.44
CA GLU A 314 -4.24 -24.10 -11.70
C GLU A 314 -4.42 -24.84 -10.37
N ARG A 315 -5.56 -25.51 -10.21
CA ARG A 315 -5.84 -26.43 -9.11
C ARG A 315 -6.93 -27.41 -9.54
N ASP A 316 -6.71 -28.68 -9.25
CA ASP A 316 -7.63 -29.79 -9.52
C ASP A 316 -8.02 -29.93 -11.00
N GLY A 317 -7.09 -29.63 -11.91
CA GLY A 317 -7.29 -29.69 -13.36
C GLY A 317 -8.00 -28.47 -13.95
N GLU A 318 -8.47 -27.54 -13.11
CA GLU A 318 -9.20 -26.33 -13.51
C GLU A 318 -8.32 -25.08 -13.34
N VAL A 319 -8.68 -24.01 -14.05
CA VAL A 319 -7.98 -22.72 -13.97
C VAL A 319 -8.85 -21.69 -13.27
N TRP A 320 -8.24 -21.00 -12.32
CA TRP A 320 -8.87 -20.09 -11.38
C TRP A 320 -8.25 -18.70 -11.48
N MET A 321 -9.03 -17.66 -11.17
CA MET A 321 -8.57 -16.27 -11.13
C MET A 321 -9.15 -15.53 -9.92
N VAL A 322 -8.30 -14.73 -9.26
CA VAL A 322 -8.68 -13.76 -8.25
C VAL A 322 -8.18 -12.38 -8.70
N PRO A 323 -9.01 -11.56 -9.39
CA PRO A 323 -8.60 -10.21 -9.77
C PRO A 323 -8.76 -9.23 -8.60
N GLU A 324 -7.94 -8.17 -8.58
CA GLU A 324 -8.22 -7.02 -7.72
C GLU A 324 -9.50 -6.31 -8.17
N SER A 325 -10.39 -6.04 -7.22
CA SER A 325 -11.63 -5.30 -7.45
C SER A 325 -11.96 -4.34 -6.31
N CYS A 326 -10.97 -3.55 -5.85
CA CYS A 326 -11.07 -2.62 -4.73
C CYS A 326 -12.37 -1.79 -4.70
N ALA A 327 -12.80 -1.27 -5.86
CA ALA A 327 -13.99 -0.44 -5.98
C ALA A 327 -15.31 -1.19 -5.68
N ASN A 328 -15.31 -2.52 -5.81
CA ASN A 328 -16.46 -3.38 -5.51
C ASN A 328 -16.51 -3.82 -4.04
N GLY A 329 -15.42 -3.65 -3.28
CA GLY A 329 -15.37 -4.01 -1.86
C GLY A 329 -15.38 -5.52 -1.59
N THR A 330 -15.02 -6.34 -2.57
CA THR A 330 -14.96 -7.81 -2.47
C THR A 330 -13.63 -8.35 -2.99
N VAL A 331 -13.29 -9.57 -2.58
CA VAL A 331 -12.31 -10.41 -3.25
C VAL A 331 -13.06 -11.63 -3.77
N ASP A 332 -13.08 -11.80 -5.08
CA ASP A 332 -13.91 -12.79 -5.77
C ASP A 332 -13.05 -13.82 -6.50
N LEU A 333 -13.50 -15.08 -6.46
CA LEU A 333 -12.87 -16.22 -7.14
C LEU A 333 -13.67 -16.56 -8.38
N TYR A 334 -12.98 -16.68 -9.51
CA TYR A 334 -13.53 -17.07 -10.79
C TYR A 334 -12.92 -18.38 -11.27
N ARG A 335 -13.71 -19.18 -11.99
CA ARG A 335 -13.27 -20.40 -12.68
C ARG A 335 -13.44 -20.24 -14.18
N ALA A 336 -12.46 -20.69 -14.96
CA ALA A 336 -12.55 -20.67 -16.41
C ALA A 336 -13.39 -21.87 -16.90
N THR A 337 -14.42 -21.62 -17.73
CA THR A 337 -15.17 -22.70 -18.41
C THR A 337 -14.70 -22.93 -19.85
N ALA A 338 -13.91 -22.00 -20.39
CA ALA A 338 -13.39 -22.05 -21.76
C ALA A 338 -12.06 -21.29 -21.82
N PHE A 339 -11.05 -21.83 -21.13
CA PHE A 339 -9.73 -21.20 -20.99
C PHE A 339 -9.15 -20.74 -22.35
N PRO A 340 -8.62 -19.50 -22.47
CA PRO A 340 -8.31 -18.53 -21.40
C PRO A 340 -9.47 -17.61 -20.98
N GLY A 341 -10.69 -17.81 -21.50
CA GLY A 341 -11.88 -17.04 -21.17
C GLY A 341 -12.97 -17.86 -20.46
N GLY A 342 -14.21 -17.42 -20.60
CA GLY A 342 -15.37 -18.11 -20.01
C GLY A 342 -15.37 -18.05 -18.48
N TRP A 343 -14.96 -16.93 -17.88
CA TRP A 343 -14.84 -16.80 -16.45
C TRP A 343 -16.22 -16.71 -15.77
N VAL A 344 -16.50 -17.66 -14.88
CA VAL A 344 -17.70 -17.66 -14.02
C VAL A 344 -17.30 -17.40 -12.58
N LYS A 345 -18.01 -16.52 -11.88
CA LYS A 345 -17.78 -16.25 -10.46
C LYS A 345 -18.22 -17.47 -9.64
N GLU A 346 -17.27 -18.12 -8.99
CA GLU A 346 -17.50 -19.30 -8.16
C GLU A 346 -17.85 -18.91 -6.73
N ALA A 347 -17.12 -17.96 -6.15
CA ALA A 347 -17.29 -17.56 -4.76
C ALA A 347 -16.86 -16.10 -4.51
N THR A 348 -17.41 -15.50 -3.45
CA THR A 348 -16.85 -14.30 -2.83
C THR A 348 -16.03 -14.75 -1.63
N LEU A 349 -14.70 -14.59 -1.72
CA LEU A 349 -13.75 -15.00 -0.70
C LEU A 349 -13.78 -14.05 0.51
N LEU A 350 -13.85 -12.75 0.24
CA LEU A 350 -13.93 -11.68 1.24
C LEU A 350 -14.96 -10.63 0.80
N SER A 351 -15.67 -10.03 1.75
CA SER A 351 -16.66 -8.97 1.50
C SER A 351 -16.53 -7.82 2.50
N GLY A 352 -16.95 -6.62 2.11
CA GLY A 352 -16.87 -5.42 2.95
C GLY A 352 -15.44 -4.92 3.17
N VAL A 353 -14.52 -5.24 2.25
CA VAL A 353 -13.09 -4.93 2.39
C VAL A 353 -12.58 -4.20 1.14
N VAL A 354 -11.80 -3.13 1.34
CA VAL A 354 -11.03 -2.50 0.26
C VAL A 354 -9.65 -3.14 0.27
N ALA A 355 -9.48 -4.21 -0.51
CA ALA A 355 -8.28 -5.03 -0.55
C ALA A 355 -7.58 -4.95 -1.91
N SER A 356 -6.30 -4.58 -1.92
CA SER A 356 -5.45 -4.53 -3.11
C SER A 356 -4.53 -5.76 -3.21
N ASP A 357 -4.28 -6.17 -4.46
CA ASP A 357 -3.33 -7.21 -4.86
C ASP A 357 -3.49 -8.55 -4.12
N ALA A 358 -4.73 -9.04 -4.00
CA ALA A 358 -5.03 -10.30 -3.31
C ALA A 358 -4.23 -11.48 -3.90
N THR A 359 -3.38 -12.08 -3.07
CA THR A 359 -2.43 -13.13 -3.48
C THR A 359 -2.62 -14.36 -2.60
N LEU A 360 -2.83 -15.53 -3.22
CA LEU A 360 -3.00 -16.79 -2.49
C LEU A 360 -1.70 -17.60 -2.46
N VAL A 361 -1.45 -18.27 -1.34
CA VAL A 361 -0.37 -19.25 -1.19
C VAL A 361 -0.78 -20.38 -0.26
N GLU A 362 -0.48 -21.62 -0.63
CA GLU A 362 -0.60 -22.77 0.26
C GLU A 362 0.68 -22.87 1.09
N HIS A 363 0.59 -22.86 2.43
CA HIS A 363 1.74 -22.95 3.34
C HIS A 363 1.33 -23.60 4.66
N GLY A 364 2.14 -24.55 5.15
CA GLY A 364 1.90 -25.21 6.45
C GLY A 364 0.60 -26.02 6.49
N GLY A 365 0.14 -26.56 5.35
CA GLY A 365 -1.11 -27.32 5.25
C GLY A 365 -2.39 -26.47 5.24
N ALA A 366 -2.26 -25.15 5.12
CA ALA A 366 -3.39 -24.22 5.00
C ALA A 366 -3.19 -23.29 3.79
N TRP A 367 -4.29 -22.69 3.33
CA TRP A 367 -4.28 -21.60 2.38
C TRP A 367 -4.20 -20.27 3.10
N TRP A 368 -3.41 -19.35 2.53
CA TRP A 368 -3.23 -18.00 3.02
C TRP A 368 -3.55 -17.00 1.92
N LEU A 369 -4.29 -15.94 2.25
CA LEU A 369 -4.59 -14.82 1.37
C LEU A 369 -3.88 -13.58 1.92
N PHE A 370 -3.04 -12.96 1.11
CA PHE A 370 -2.32 -11.73 1.41
C PHE A 370 -2.92 -10.58 0.61
N ALA A 371 -3.26 -9.47 1.25
CA ALA A 371 -3.68 -8.25 0.55
C ALA A 371 -3.36 -7.01 1.39
N THR A 372 -3.09 -5.87 0.76
CA THR A 372 -3.11 -4.61 1.51
C THR A 372 -4.52 -4.10 1.67
N VAL A 373 -4.88 -3.62 2.86
CA VAL A 373 -6.24 -3.19 3.19
C VAL A 373 -6.28 -1.72 3.56
N ARG A 374 -7.28 -1.02 3.02
CA ARG A 374 -7.59 0.35 3.40
C ARG A 374 -8.75 0.38 4.40
N ASP A 375 -8.41 0.43 5.69
CA ASP A 375 -9.32 0.38 6.84
C ASP A 375 -9.88 1.78 7.22
N GLY A 376 -10.56 2.42 6.27
CA GLY A 376 -11.19 3.74 6.48
C GLY A 376 -10.28 4.94 6.23
N GLY A 377 -9.01 4.72 5.93
CA GLY A 377 -8.05 5.75 5.51
C GLY A 377 -6.67 5.16 5.25
N GLY A 378 -5.67 6.03 5.06
CA GLY A 378 -4.30 5.59 4.80
C GLY A 378 -4.03 5.29 3.34
N ALA A 379 -2.77 4.96 3.07
CA ALA A 379 -2.33 4.51 1.76
C ALA A 379 -2.97 3.16 1.40
N PHE A 380 -3.09 2.88 0.11
CA PHE A 380 -3.54 1.57 -0.38
C PHE A 380 -2.46 0.48 -0.25
N SER A 381 -1.22 0.87 0.00
CA SER A 381 -0.05 -0.01 -0.13
C SER A 381 0.69 -0.32 1.18
N ASP A 382 0.23 0.17 2.32
CA ASP A 382 1.03 0.16 3.57
C ASP A 382 0.53 -0.79 4.66
N ALA A 383 -0.70 -1.30 4.63
CA ALA A 383 -1.22 -2.20 5.68
C ALA A 383 -1.53 -3.59 5.14
N LEU A 384 -0.64 -4.55 5.40
CA LEU A 384 -0.81 -5.95 4.98
C LEU A 384 -1.70 -6.71 5.96
N HIS A 385 -2.77 -7.29 5.42
CA HIS A 385 -3.68 -8.17 6.13
C HIS A 385 -3.61 -9.58 5.56
N LEU A 386 -3.80 -10.57 6.43
CA LEU A 386 -3.82 -11.98 6.09
C LEU A 386 -5.16 -12.63 6.46
N TRP A 387 -5.52 -13.66 5.71
CA TRP A 387 -6.58 -14.60 6.05
C TRP A 387 -6.05 -16.01 5.85
N SER A 388 -6.61 -16.97 6.60
CA SER A 388 -6.32 -18.40 6.43
C SER A 388 -7.59 -19.19 6.14
N ALA A 389 -7.45 -20.28 5.40
CA ALA A 389 -8.54 -21.18 5.05
C ALA A 389 -8.03 -22.64 4.90
N PRO A 390 -8.89 -23.64 5.12
CA PRO A 390 -8.56 -25.03 4.82
C PRO A 390 -8.51 -25.33 3.31
N ASP A 391 -9.20 -24.53 2.49
CA ASP A 391 -9.29 -24.66 1.04
C ASP A 391 -9.23 -23.26 0.39
N PHE A 392 -8.72 -23.14 -0.85
CA PHE A 392 -8.61 -21.86 -1.54
C PHE A 392 -9.96 -21.17 -1.79
N ARG A 393 -11.06 -21.93 -1.79
CA ARG A 393 -12.45 -21.43 -1.88
C ARG A 393 -12.97 -20.92 -0.52
N GLY A 394 -12.24 -21.14 0.57
CA GLY A 394 -12.61 -20.75 1.92
C GLY A 394 -13.12 -21.92 2.78
N PRO A 395 -13.80 -21.63 3.90
CA PRO A 395 -14.08 -20.30 4.41
C PRO A 395 -12.79 -19.60 4.87
N TRP A 396 -12.69 -18.30 4.58
CA TRP A 396 -11.54 -17.47 4.96
C TRP A 396 -11.75 -16.83 6.33
N THR A 397 -10.78 -17.04 7.23
CA THR A 397 -10.78 -16.45 8.58
C THR A 397 -9.69 -15.38 8.68
N PRO A 398 -10.00 -14.15 9.14
CA PRO A 398 -8.99 -13.10 9.30
C PRO A 398 -7.93 -13.51 10.32
N HIS A 399 -6.68 -13.17 10.02
CA HIS A 399 -5.57 -13.43 10.92
C HIS A 399 -5.73 -12.60 12.23
N PRO A 400 -5.52 -13.19 13.42
CA PRO A 400 -5.74 -12.52 14.71
C PRO A 400 -4.87 -11.27 14.94
N LYS A 401 -3.77 -11.14 14.19
CA LYS A 401 -2.85 -10.00 14.25
C LYS A 401 -2.95 -9.06 13.05
N ASN A 402 -4.10 -8.98 12.37
CA ASN A 402 -4.26 -8.00 11.30
C ASN A 402 -4.32 -6.55 11.82
N PRO A 403 -3.68 -5.57 11.15
CA PRO A 403 -2.66 -5.74 10.10
C PRO A 403 -1.39 -6.39 10.66
N VAL A 404 -0.87 -7.41 9.96
CA VAL A 404 0.35 -8.12 10.39
C VAL A 404 1.60 -7.28 10.15
N LEU A 405 1.55 -6.35 9.20
CA LEU A 405 2.64 -5.45 8.85
C LEU A 405 2.07 -4.09 8.40
N ILE A 406 2.61 -3.01 8.95
CA ILE A 406 2.40 -1.64 8.48
C ILE A 406 3.71 -1.12 7.88
N ASP A 407 3.88 -1.23 6.57
CA ASP A 407 5.10 -0.82 5.88
C ASP A 407 4.86 -0.48 4.40
N ILE A 408 4.90 0.81 4.06
CA ILE A 408 4.82 1.27 2.66
C ILE A 408 5.95 0.71 1.77
N ALA A 409 7.04 0.18 2.33
CA ALA A 409 8.15 -0.36 1.56
C ALA A 409 8.02 -1.84 1.19
N SER A 410 7.16 -2.60 1.88
CA SER A 410 7.12 -4.06 1.71
C SER A 410 5.79 -4.75 2.05
N ALA A 411 4.74 -3.99 2.38
CA ALA A 411 3.43 -4.53 2.68
C ALA A 411 2.65 -4.95 1.43
N ARG A 412 2.69 -4.18 0.34
CA ARG A 412 1.90 -4.48 -0.87
C ARG A 412 2.48 -5.64 -1.69
N PRO A 413 1.68 -6.69 -2.00
CA PRO A 413 2.10 -7.76 -2.90
C PRO A 413 2.52 -7.23 -4.28
N ALA A 414 3.46 -7.91 -4.93
CA ALA A 414 3.93 -7.56 -6.28
C ALA A 414 3.99 -8.76 -7.21
N GLY A 415 3.19 -9.79 -6.96
CA GLY A 415 3.04 -10.96 -7.81
C GLY A 415 2.90 -12.23 -7.00
N ARG A 416 2.95 -13.36 -7.71
CA ARG A 416 2.95 -14.71 -7.16
C ARG A 416 4.17 -14.93 -6.28
N MET A 417 3.94 -15.53 -5.11
CA MET A 417 5.02 -16.04 -4.27
C MET A 417 5.58 -17.34 -4.87
N VAL A 418 6.90 -17.50 -4.81
CA VAL A 418 7.59 -18.66 -5.38
C VAL A 418 8.35 -19.42 -4.31
N ARG A 419 8.36 -20.76 -4.42
CA ARG A 419 9.20 -21.61 -3.58
C ARG A 419 10.54 -21.84 -4.26
N ARG A 420 11.64 -21.65 -3.51
CA ARG A 420 13.02 -21.97 -3.92
C ARG A 420 13.67 -22.77 -2.81
N GLY A 421 13.82 -24.08 -3.03
CA GLY A 421 14.19 -24.99 -1.95
C GLY A 421 13.16 -24.93 -0.81
N ASN A 422 13.62 -24.63 0.40
CA ASN A 422 12.77 -24.47 1.59
C ASN A 422 12.21 -23.05 1.75
N ASP A 423 12.70 -22.08 0.98
CA ASP A 423 12.33 -20.69 1.14
C ASP A 423 11.07 -20.34 0.33
N LEU A 424 10.19 -19.56 0.96
CA LEU A 424 9.08 -18.91 0.29
C LEU A 424 9.46 -17.45 0.02
N LEU A 425 9.66 -17.13 -1.26
CA LEU A 425 10.01 -15.78 -1.72
C LEU A 425 8.75 -15.05 -2.18
N ARG A 426 8.58 -13.83 -1.68
CA ARG A 426 7.44 -12.96 -1.90
C ARG A 426 7.92 -11.68 -2.60
N PRO A 427 7.48 -11.42 -3.84
CA PRO A 427 7.68 -10.12 -4.46
C PRO A 427 6.80 -9.08 -3.75
N VAL A 428 7.35 -7.90 -3.47
CA VAL A 428 6.66 -6.80 -2.78
C VAL A 428 6.91 -5.47 -3.49
N GLN A 429 5.98 -4.53 -3.39
CA GLN A 429 6.18 -3.18 -3.94
C GLN A 429 6.86 -2.29 -2.90
N ASP A 430 7.92 -1.60 -3.31
CA ASP A 430 8.47 -0.49 -2.55
C ASP A 430 7.82 0.82 -3.01
N CYS A 431 6.86 1.28 -2.21
CA CYS A 431 6.09 2.49 -2.46
C CYS A 431 6.61 3.72 -1.70
N ARG A 432 7.81 3.67 -1.09
CA ARG A 432 8.37 4.78 -0.29
C ARG A 432 8.48 6.10 -1.07
N ARG A 433 8.85 6.03 -2.36
CA ARG A 433 9.02 7.20 -3.22
C ARG A 433 7.74 7.58 -3.98
N SER A 434 7.03 6.57 -4.47
CA SER A 434 5.73 6.67 -5.15
C SER A 434 5.19 5.27 -5.36
N TYR A 435 3.89 5.14 -5.63
CA TYR A 435 3.28 3.86 -6.03
C TYR A 435 4.11 3.11 -7.09
N GLY A 436 4.52 1.87 -6.79
CA GLY A 436 5.29 1.01 -7.69
C GLY A 436 6.69 1.51 -8.05
N ALA A 437 7.34 2.31 -7.19
CA ALA A 437 8.64 2.91 -7.53
C ALA A 437 9.73 1.87 -7.78
N ALA A 438 9.75 0.82 -6.97
CA ALA A 438 10.71 -0.27 -7.02
C ALA A 438 10.06 -1.58 -6.56
N LEU A 439 10.73 -2.69 -6.83
CA LEU A 439 10.27 -4.04 -6.51
C LEU A 439 11.21 -4.66 -5.47
N GLY A 440 10.68 -5.06 -4.32
CA GLY A 440 11.40 -5.84 -3.33
C GLY A 440 11.22 -7.35 -3.52
N ILE A 441 12.20 -8.13 -3.04
CA ILE A 441 12.05 -9.57 -2.86
C ILE A 441 12.23 -9.85 -1.37
N ALA A 442 11.17 -10.32 -0.73
CA ALA A 442 11.16 -10.68 0.68
C ALA A 442 11.12 -12.20 0.83
N ARG A 443 11.85 -12.74 1.80
CA ARG A 443 11.72 -14.15 2.19
C ARG A 443 10.86 -14.23 3.45
N ILE A 444 9.82 -15.06 3.40
CA ILE A 444 8.95 -15.32 4.56
C ILE A 444 9.72 -16.25 5.51
N SER A 445 10.11 -15.74 6.68
CA SER A 445 10.82 -16.52 7.70
C SER A 445 9.87 -17.23 8.67
N HIS A 446 8.65 -16.71 8.80
CA HIS A 446 7.62 -17.28 9.65
C HIS A 446 6.23 -16.92 9.14
N LEU A 447 5.30 -17.88 9.15
CA LEU A 447 3.89 -17.68 8.80
C LEU A 447 3.02 -18.73 9.50
N ASP A 448 2.26 -18.29 10.49
CA ASP A 448 1.23 -19.08 11.17
C ASP A 448 0.14 -18.15 11.75
N LEU A 449 -0.66 -18.64 12.70
CA LEU A 449 -1.73 -17.85 13.36
C LEU A 449 -1.22 -16.92 14.48
N ILE A 450 0.06 -17.03 14.85
CA ILE A 450 0.73 -16.16 15.83
C ILE A 450 1.26 -14.92 15.12
N GLY A 451 1.77 -15.05 13.89
CA GLY A 451 2.21 -13.92 13.10
C GLY A 451 2.81 -14.26 11.74
N MET A 452 3.32 -13.21 11.10
CA MET A 452 4.13 -13.31 9.90
C MET A 452 5.41 -12.49 10.09
N GLU A 453 6.54 -13.07 9.72
CA GLU A 453 7.83 -12.38 9.65
C GLU A 453 8.44 -12.54 8.27
N GLN A 454 9.11 -11.48 7.81
CA GLN A 454 9.81 -11.48 6.54
C GLN A 454 11.15 -10.74 6.62
N VAL A 455 12.10 -11.16 5.79
CA VAL A 455 13.37 -10.47 5.55
C VAL A 455 13.36 -9.92 4.13
N VAL A 456 13.52 -8.61 3.95
CA VAL A 456 13.63 -8.00 2.62
C VAL A 456 15.06 -8.20 2.11
N GLU A 457 15.24 -9.13 1.18
CA GLU A 457 16.57 -9.56 0.72
C GLU A 457 17.18 -8.64 -0.35
N THR A 458 16.34 -7.99 -1.14
CA THR A 458 16.77 -7.00 -2.13
C THR A 458 15.64 -6.02 -2.46
N ILE A 459 16.02 -4.84 -2.95
CA ILE A 459 15.13 -3.85 -3.59
C ILE A 459 15.70 -3.50 -4.95
N LEU A 460 14.93 -3.80 -5.99
CA LEU A 460 15.24 -3.59 -7.39
C LEU A 460 14.64 -2.27 -7.84
N ASN A 461 15.50 -1.30 -8.15
CA ASN A 461 15.12 -0.09 -8.85
C ASN A 461 15.08 -0.37 -10.37
N PRO A 462 14.30 0.41 -11.15
CA PRO A 462 14.30 0.35 -12.62
C PRO A 462 15.72 0.37 -13.20
N GLY A 463 16.08 -0.67 -13.95
CA GLY A 463 17.41 -0.84 -14.55
C GLY A 463 17.58 -0.10 -15.88
N ALA A 464 18.83 0.10 -16.28
CA ALA A 464 19.17 0.82 -17.52
C ALA A 464 18.63 0.15 -18.80
N LEU A 465 18.48 -1.18 -18.79
CA LEU A 465 17.94 -1.97 -19.91
C LEU A 465 16.44 -2.24 -19.78
N TRP A 466 15.77 -1.58 -18.82
CA TRP A 466 14.33 -1.56 -18.70
C TRP A 466 13.79 -0.21 -19.22
N SER A 467 12.86 -0.25 -20.18
CA SER A 467 12.33 0.98 -20.79
C SER A 467 11.29 1.69 -19.90
N GLY A 468 10.78 0.99 -18.87
CA GLY A 468 9.89 1.54 -17.86
C GLY A 468 10.63 2.30 -16.75
N ARG A 469 9.91 3.20 -16.07
CA ARG A 469 10.45 4.08 -15.01
C ARG A 469 10.18 3.61 -13.59
N LYS A 470 9.49 2.47 -13.47
CA LYS A 470 8.95 1.89 -12.24
C LYS A 470 8.98 0.36 -12.37
N LEU A 471 8.78 -0.34 -11.27
CA LEU A 471 8.70 -1.80 -11.18
C LEU A 471 7.71 -2.15 -10.08
N HIS A 472 6.59 -2.82 -10.40
CA HIS A 472 5.59 -3.12 -9.36
C HIS A 472 4.95 -4.50 -9.43
N THR A 473 5.18 -5.26 -10.50
CA THR A 473 4.84 -6.68 -10.57
C THR A 473 6.03 -7.51 -11.06
N LEU A 474 6.19 -8.72 -10.52
CA LEU A 474 7.09 -9.77 -10.97
C LEU A 474 6.38 -11.12 -10.90
N ASN A 475 6.35 -11.83 -12.03
CA ASN A 475 5.85 -13.19 -12.10
C ASN A 475 6.67 -14.03 -13.08
N GLU A 476 6.57 -15.35 -12.94
CA GLU A 476 7.19 -16.33 -13.84
C GLU A 476 6.25 -17.49 -14.15
N ALA A 477 6.37 -18.05 -15.36
CA ALA A 477 5.85 -19.37 -15.72
C ALA A 477 6.46 -19.84 -17.05
N GLY A 478 6.55 -21.16 -17.25
CA GLY A 478 6.92 -21.73 -18.56
C GLY A 478 8.30 -21.33 -19.09
N GLY A 479 9.26 -21.00 -18.20
CA GLY A 479 10.60 -20.54 -18.59
C GLY A 479 10.69 -19.07 -19.00
N PHE A 480 9.64 -18.30 -18.73
CA PHE A 480 9.59 -16.84 -18.90
C PHE A 480 9.38 -16.14 -17.57
N GLU A 481 9.87 -14.90 -17.49
CA GLU A 481 9.55 -13.97 -16.42
C GLU A 481 9.02 -12.65 -16.99
N PHE A 482 8.17 -12.00 -16.21
CA PHE A 482 7.42 -10.82 -16.59
C PHE A 482 7.51 -9.78 -15.49
N ILE A 483 7.68 -8.53 -15.91
CA ILE A 483 7.65 -7.35 -15.06
C ILE A 483 6.77 -6.29 -15.71
N ASP A 484 6.52 -5.20 -15.01
CA ASP A 484 5.90 -4.01 -15.57
C ASP A 484 6.47 -2.73 -14.98
N GLY A 485 6.09 -1.60 -15.56
CA GLY A 485 6.64 -0.31 -15.18
C GLY A 485 5.99 0.85 -15.92
N SER A 486 5.92 2.00 -15.24
CA SER A 486 5.30 3.19 -15.82
C SER A 486 6.07 3.68 -17.04
N ALA A 487 5.33 4.20 -18.02
CA ALA A 487 5.79 4.65 -19.31
C ALA A 487 5.30 6.07 -19.61
N ILE A 488 5.85 6.68 -20.67
CA ILE A 488 5.28 7.89 -21.28
C ILE A 488 4.56 7.48 -22.56
N ALA A 489 3.27 7.85 -22.68
CA ALA A 489 2.47 7.62 -23.88
C ALA A 489 1.95 8.96 -24.46
N PRO A 490 2.62 9.56 -25.47
CA PRO A 490 2.16 10.80 -26.09
C PRO A 490 0.92 10.57 -26.95
N ARG A 491 -0.11 11.42 -26.81
CA ARG A 491 -1.38 11.31 -27.55
C ARG A 491 -1.26 11.54 -29.05
N TRP A 492 -0.26 12.31 -29.49
CA TRP A 492 -0.06 12.61 -30.91
C TRP A 492 0.51 11.44 -31.72
N LYS A 493 1.16 10.45 -31.09
CA LYS A 493 1.68 9.26 -31.79
C LYS A 493 0.58 8.28 -32.23
N GLN A 494 -0.63 8.40 -31.65
CA GLN A 494 -1.78 7.56 -32.01
C GLN A 494 -2.38 7.96 -33.37
N ARG A 495 -2.28 9.24 -33.76
CA ARG A 495 -2.86 9.76 -35.02
C ARG A 495 -2.12 9.33 -36.29
N ALA A 496 -0.98 8.66 -36.17
CA ALA A 496 -0.11 8.32 -37.31
C ALA A 496 -0.30 6.89 -37.83
N ARG A 497 -1.28 6.13 -37.31
CA ARG A 497 -1.54 4.73 -37.70
C ARG A 497 -2.96 4.46 -38.20
N ASP A 498 -3.74 5.52 -38.46
CA ASP A 498 -5.06 5.41 -39.11
C ASP A 498 -4.93 5.43 -40.64
#